data_AF-A0A706I1C8-F1
#
_entry.id   AF-A0A706I1C8-F1
#
_cell.length_a   1.000
_cell.length_b   1.000
_cell.length_c   1.000
_cell.angle_alpha   90.00
_cell.angle_beta   90.00
_cell.angle_gamma   90.00
#
_symmetry.space_group_name_H-M   'P 1'
#
loop_
_entity.id
_entity.type
_entity.pdbx_description
1 polymer ?
#
loop_
_entity_poly.entity_id
_entity_poly.type
_entity_poly.pdbx_seq_one_letter_code
_entity_poly.pdbx_strand_id
1 'polypeptide(L)'
;MRDPVCGMAILPDRAHSSIRYQDHQLYFCSASCESKFKAHPDRYLTEDASEHSHHHHHDHHEVSPDQIKQPHHQAEKENSEGVWTCPMHPEIRRSGPGSCPVCGMALEPLVATASTGPSDELHDMTRRFWLGLLLAFPVLVLEMGSHLFPDLRNTVPPQYNTWLQLLLASPVVLWCGWPFFARAGMSLRNRSLNMFTLVAMGTGVAWVYSVIATVFPSWFPASFRNMDGLVAVYFEAAAVITVLVLLGQVLELRAREQTSGAITALLNLAPKTARRLDHDGHETDINAEDVLPGDKLRIRPGESIPVDGIVIEGKTTVDESMVTGES
;
A
#
# COMPACT_ATOMS: atom_id res chain seq x y z
N MET A 1 10.38 -26.32 -33.73
CA MET A 1 10.16 -27.44 -32.77
C MET A 1 9.64 -26.86 -31.45
N ARG A 2 9.07 -27.65 -30.52
CA ARG A 2 8.49 -27.13 -29.27
C ARG A 2 9.15 -27.72 -28.03
N ASP A 3 9.22 -26.94 -26.96
CA ASP A 3 9.60 -27.41 -25.63
C ASP A 3 8.52 -28.37 -25.10
N PRO A 4 8.86 -29.61 -24.68
CA PRO A 4 7.88 -30.59 -24.20
C PRO A 4 7.28 -30.24 -22.83
N VAL A 5 7.89 -29.33 -22.05
CA VAL A 5 7.41 -28.95 -20.72
C VAL A 5 6.44 -27.77 -20.78
N CYS A 6 6.72 -26.77 -21.62
CA CYS A 6 5.92 -25.54 -21.69
C CYS A 6 5.22 -25.31 -23.05
N GLY A 7 5.50 -26.11 -24.07
CA GLY A 7 4.89 -25.99 -25.40
C GLY A 7 5.40 -24.83 -26.26
N MET A 8 6.38 -24.07 -25.77
CA MET A 8 6.95 -22.89 -26.45
C MET A 8 7.69 -23.30 -27.73
N ALA A 9 7.46 -22.58 -28.83
CA ALA A 9 8.18 -22.80 -30.08
C ALA A 9 9.62 -22.29 -29.99
N ILE A 10 10.60 -23.17 -30.28
CA ILE A 10 12.03 -22.88 -30.20
C ILE A 10 12.70 -23.12 -31.55
N LEU A 11 13.64 -22.24 -31.89
CA LEU A 11 14.60 -22.41 -32.98
C LEU A 11 15.86 -23.11 -32.42
N PRO A 12 16.40 -24.16 -33.08
CA PRO A 12 17.51 -24.96 -32.56
C PRO A 12 18.74 -24.16 -32.13
N ASP A 13 19.07 -23.09 -32.85
CA ASP A 13 20.25 -22.24 -32.60
C ASP A 13 20.07 -21.28 -31.40
N ARG A 14 18.84 -21.16 -30.88
CA ARG A 14 18.50 -20.31 -29.73
C ARG A 14 18.01 -21.11 -28.52
N ALA A 15 18.14 -22.44 -28.56
CA ALA A 15 17.78 -23.28 -27.44
C ALA A 15 18.77 -23.08 -26.29
N HIS A 16 18.25 -23.03 -25.07
CA HIS A 16 19.09 -22.90 -23.87
C HIS A 16 19.91 -24.19 -23.65
N SER A 17 19.27 -25.35 -23.83
CA SER A 17 19.90 -26.66 -23.72
C SER A 17 19.18 -27.68 -24.58
N SER A 18 19.89 -28.75 -24.94
CA SER A 18 19.31 -29.91 -25.62
C SER A 18 19.78 -31.21 -24.95
N ILE A 19 18.87 -32.18 -24.84
CA ILE A 19 19.13 -33.50 -24.26
C ILE A 19 18.66 -34.55 -25.27
N ARG A 20 19.43 -35.63 -25.39
CA ARG A 20 19.05 -36.79 -26.19
C ARG A 20 18.37 -37.82 -25.29
N TYR A 21 17.11 -38.15 -25.56
CA TYR A 21 16.32 -39.12 -24.79
C TYR A 21 15.56 -40.06 -25.74
N GLN A 22 15.71 -41.37 -25.54
CA GLN A 22 15.03 -42.44 -26.28
C GLN A 22 14.96 -42.19 -27.81
N ASP A 23 16.12 -41.85 -28.40
CA ASP A 23 16.35 -41.54 -29.82
C ASP A 23 15.84 -40.20 -30.39
N HIS A 24 15.29 -39.31 -29.55
CA HIS A 24 14.95 -37.94 -29.94
C HIS A 24 15.86 -36.90 -29.27
N GLN A 25 16.21 -35.84 -30.01
CA GLN A 25 16.87 -34.66 -29.46
C GLN A 25 15.81 -33.63 -29.05
N LEU A 26 15.66 -33.44 -27.74
CA LEU A 26 14.71 -32.51 -27.14
C LEU A 26 15.43 -31.20 -26.80
N TYR A 27 14.77 -30.07 -27.03
CA TYR A 27 15.35 -28.74 -26.79
C TYR A 27 14.46 -27.96 -25.83
N PHE A 28 15.08 -27.22 -24.93
CA PHE A 28 14.41 -26.52 -23.85
C PHE A 28 14.62 -24.99 -23.93
N CYS A 29 13.59 -24.23 -23.57
CA CYS A 29 13.64 -22.76 -23.60
C CYS A 29 14.43 -22.19 -22.41
N SER A 30 14.57 -22.94 -21.32
CA SER A 30 15.20 -22.48 -20.08
C SER A 30 15.69 -23.64 -19.19
N ALA A 31 16.60 -23.34 -18.26
CA ALA A 31 17.07 -24.27 -17.24
C ALA A 31 15.93 -24.84 -16.36
N SER A 32 14.85 -24.07 -16.19
CA SER A 32 13.66 -24.51 -15.44
C SER A 32 12.88 -25.61 -16.18
N CYS A 33 12.75 -25.50 -17.50
CA CYS A 33 12.11 -26.55 -18.30
C CYS A 33 12.99 -27.81 -18.37
N GLU A 34 14.31 -27.66 -18.49
CA GLU A 34 15.24 -28.78 -18.45
C GLU A 34 15.16 -29.55 -17.12
N SER A 35 15.19 -28.84 -15.99
CA SER A 35 15.14 -29.45 -14.65
C SER A 35 13.81 -30.17 -14.37
N LYS A 36 12.68 -29.60 -14.81
CA LYS A 36 11.36 -30.24 -14.72
C LYS A 36 11.27 -31.50 -15.57
N PHE A 37 11.83 -31.48 -16.78
CA PHE A 37 11.88 -32.67 -17.64
C PHE A 37 12.75 -33.77 -17.02
N LYS A 38 13.93 -33.45 -16.48
CA LYS A 38 14.80 -34.43 -15.79
C LYS A 38 14.13 -35.05 -14.55
N ALA A 39 13.29 -34.30 -13.85
CA ALA A 39 12.61 -34.78 -12.65
C ALA A 39 11.52 -35.82 -12.97
N HIS A 40 10.75 -35.63 -14.05
CA HIS A 40 9.64 -36.51 -14.43
C HIS A 40 9.48 -36.63 -15.96
N PRO A 41 10.39 -37.34 -16.66
CA PRO A 41 10.39 -37.40 -18.13
C PRO A 41 9.13 -38.06 -18.71
N ASP A 42 8.61 -39.10 -18.06
CA ASP A 42 7.45 -39.86 -18.54
C ASP A 42 6.15 -39.04 -18.59
N ARG A 43 6.06 -37.97 -17.79
CA ARG A 43 4.90 -37.07 -17.75
C ARG A 43 4.75 -36.23 -19.01
N TYR A 44 5.85 -36.01 -19.73
CA TYR A 44 5.92 -35.10 -20.88
C TYR A 44 6.11 -35.84 -22.21
N LEU A 45 6.19 -37.17 -22.17
CA LEU A 45 6.42 -38.03 -23.33
C LEU A 45 5.21 -38.90 -23.69
N THR A 46 4.05 -38.64 -23.08
CA THR A 46 2.81 -39.30 -23.51
C THR A 46 2.39 -38.73 -24.87
N GLU A 47 2.42 -39.59 -25.88
CA GLU A 47 1.95 -39.30 -27.25
C GLU A 47 0.47 -38.95 -27.23
N ASP A 48 0.17 -37.65 -27.27
CA ASP A 48 -0.83 -36.99 -28.12
C ASP A 48 -1.11 -35.58 -27.58
N ALA A 49 -0.22 -34.66 -27.95
CA ALA A 49 -0.46 -33.24 -27.81
C ALA A 49 -1.28 -32.72 -29.00
N SER A 50 -2.56 -33.09 -29.08
CA SER A 50 -3.55 -32.36 -29.88
C SER A 50 -4.97 -32.75 -29.47
N GLU A 51 -5.75 -31.71 -29.13
CA GLU A 51 -7.21 -31.68 -29.01
C GLU A 51 -7.87 -31.92 -27.63
N HIS A 52 -8.82 -31.02 -27.36
CA HIS A 52 -9.97 -31.09 -26.45
C HIS A 52 -9.75 -30.83 -24.95
N SER A 53 -10.21 -29.69 -24.42
CA SER A 53 -11.61 -29.25 -24.18
C SER A 53 -12.35 -30.14 -23.17
N HIS A 54 -12.76 -29.50 -22.07
CA HIS A 54 -13.69 -29.94 -21.02
C HIS A 54 -14.46 -31.24 -21.27
N HIS A 55 -14.43 -32.20 -20.33
CA HIS A 55 -15.61 -32.96 -19.92
C HIS A 55 -15.45 -33.60 -18.52
N HIS A 56 -16.59 -33.73 -17.86
CA HIS A 56 -16.84 -34.05 -16.46
C HIS A 56 -16.55 -35.51 -16.08
N HIS A 57 -16.25 -35.73 -14.79
CA HIS A 57 -16.81 -36.87 -14.07
C HIS A 57 -17.32 -36.42 -12.69
N HIS A 58 -18.63 -36.58 -12.52
CA HIS A 58 -19.36 -36.39 -11.27
C HIS A 58 -19.09 -37.57 -10.33
N ASP A 59 -18.82 -37.26 -9.06
CA ASP A 59 -19.23 -38.11 -7.94
C ASP A 59 -20.37 -37.40 -7.20
N HIS A 60 -21.45 -38.14 -7.00
CA HIS A 60 -22.72 -37.67 -6.46
C HIS A 60 -22.65 -37.50 -4.94
N HIS A 61 -22.91 -36.29 -4.45
CA HIS A 61 -23.54 -36.07 -3.16
C HIS A 61 -24.69 -35.07 -3.34
N GLU A 62 -25.91 -35.56 -3.13
CA GLU A 62 -27.15 -34.78 -3.09
C GLU A 62 -27.10 -33.73 -1.97
N VAL A 63 -27.34 -32.46 -2.33
CA VAL A 63 -27.83 -31.45 -1.39
C VAL A 63 -28.97 -30.69 -2.07
N SER A 64 -30.10 -30.66 -1.37
CA SER A 64 -31.41 -30.13 -1.77
C SER A 64 -31.36 -28.63 -2.13
N PRO A 65 -32.12 -28.17 -3.16
CA PRO A 65 -32.18 -26.77 -3.52
C PRO A 65 -33.31 -26.10 -2.74
N ASP A 66 -32.98 -25.37 -1.67
CA ASP A 66 -33.87 -24.33 -1.20
C ASP A 66 -33.12 -23.24 -0.43
N GLN A 67 -33.25 -22.03 -0.98
CA GLN A 67 -33.06 -20.73 -0.34
C GLN A 67 -31.61 -20.24 -0.08
N ILE A 68 -31.18 -19.18 -0.78
CA ILE A 68 -31.23 -17.77 -0.31
C ILE A 68 -30.47 -16.87 -1.31
N LYS A 69 -31.25 -16.00 -1.98
CA LYS A 69 -30.99 -14.62 -2.43
C LYS A 69 -29.55 -14.18 -2.79
N GLN A 70 -29.41 -13.79 -4.06
CA GLN A 70 -28.42 -12.80 -4.53
C GLN A 70 -28.43 -11.53 -3.67
N PRO A 71 -27.25 -10.91 -3.52
CA PRO A 71 -27.07 -9.59 -4.10
C PRO A 71 -25.91 -9.57 -5.09
N HIS A 72 -26.24 -9.16 -6.31
CA HIS A 72 -25.29 -8.68 -7.30
C HIS A 72 -24.52 -7.45 -6.79
N HIS A 73 -23.32 -7.27 -7.34
CA HIS A 73 -22.45 -6.09 -7.30
C HIS A 73 -21.61 -5.88 -6.04
N GLN A 74 -20.42 -6.48 -6.01
CA GLN A 74 -19.20 -5.77 -5.58
C GLN A 74 -17.85 -6.50 -5.76
N ALA A 75 -17.82 -7.72 -6.33
CA ALA A 75 -16.57 -8.49 -6.47
C ALA A 75 -16.04 -8.52 -7.92
N GLU A 76 -15.93 -7.37 -8.59
CA GLU A 76 -15.30 -7.28 -9.92
C GLU A 76 -14.34 -6.09 -9.99
N LYS A 77 -13.41 -6.07 -9.03
CA LYS A 77 -12.12 -5.35 -9.10
C LYS A 77 -11.04 -6.25 -8.51
N GLU A 78 -10.94 -7.48 -9.00
CA GLU A 78 -9.85 -8.37 -8.63
C GLU A 78 -9.07 -8.73 -9.89
N ASN A 79 -7.75 -8.52 -9.80
CA ASN A 79 -6.70 -8.79 -10.78
C ASN A 79 -6.56 -7.84 -11.97
N SER A 80 -6.05 -6.64 -11.70
CA SER A 80 -4.73 -6.38 -12.28
C SER A 80 -3.69 -6.93 -11.29
N GLU A 81 -2.87 -7.89 -11.73
CA GLU A 81 -1.68 -8.32 -10.97
C GLU A 81 -0.66 -7.18 -10.97
N GLY A 82 -1.00 -6.07 -10.30
CA GLY A 82 -0.10 -4.98 -10.03
C GLY A 82 0.90 -5.45 -8.98
N VAL A 83 2.19 -5.36 -9.29
CA VAL A 83 3.22 -5.53 -8.25
C VAL A 83 3.07 -4.36 -7.28
N TRP A 84 2.88 -4.64 -6.00
CA TRP A 84 2.82 -3.67 -4.91
C TRP A 84 4.20 -3.52 -4.29
N THR A 85 4.60 -2.28 -4.01
CA THR A 85 5.88 -1.96 -3.40
C THR A 85 5.76 -1.06 -2.19
N CYS A 86 6.74 -1.12 -1.29
CA CYS A 86 6.85 -0.13 -0.23
C CYS A 86 7.60 1.10 -0.77
N PRO A 87 7.08 2.33 -0.58
CA PRO A 87 7.76 3.54 -1.06
C PRO A 87 9.13 3.76 -0.40
N MET A 88 9.35 3.19 0.80
CA MET A 88 10.64 3.25 1.50
C MET A 88 11.55 2.06 1.28
N HIS A 89 11.00 0.94 0.81
CA HIS A 89 11.75 -0.29 0.58
C HIS A 89 11.36 -0.85 -0.79
N PRO A 90 11.91 -0.28 -1.89
CA PRO A 90 11.55 -0.66 -3.26
C PRO A 90 11.86 -2.13 -3.62
N GLU A 91 12.71 -2.77 -2.81
CA GLU A 91 13.05 -4.19 -2.90
C GLU A 91 11.86 -5.10 -2.52
N ILE A 92 10.88 -4.58 -1.80
CA ILE A 92 9.73 -5.35 -1.32
C ILE A 92 8.63 -5.30 -2.38
N ARG A 93 8.51 -6.38 -3.16
CA ARG A 93 7.48 -6.56 -4.18
C ARG A 93 6.48 -7.62 -3.74
N ARG A 94 5.19 -7.29 -3.71
CA ARG A 94 4.10 -8.22 -3.37
C ARG A 94 3.01 -8.21 -4.42
N SER A 95 2.22 -9.28 -4.49
CA SER A 95 1.12 -9.42 -5.45
C SER A 95 -0.17 -8.73 -5.01
N GLY A 96 -0.21 -8.09 -3.83
CA GLY A 96 -1.43 -7.48 -3.30
C GLY A 96 -1.17 -6.42 -2.23
N PRO A 97 -2.22 -5.68 -1.85
CA PRO A 97 -2.15 -4.67 -0.80
C PRO A 97 -1.77 -5.31 0.54
N GLY A 98 -1.13 -4.54 1.41
CA GLY A 98 -0.73 -5.01 2.73
C GLY A 98 0.27 -4.08 3.39
N SER A 99 0.85 -4.51 4.50
CA SER A 99 1.88 -3.75 5.22
C SER A 99 3.28 -4.26 4.87
N CYS A 100 4.21 -3.33 4.73
CA CYS A 100 5.63 -3.59 4.57
C CYS A 100 6.19 -4.35 5.78
N PRO A 101 6.89 -5.48 5.61
CA PRO A 101 7.48 -6.22 6.72
C PRO A 101 8.64 -5.47 7.40
N VAL A 102 9.27 -4.49 6.73
CA VAL A 102 10.42 -3.78 7.31
C VAL A 102 9.97 -2.55 8.12
N CYS A 103 9.19 -1.66 7.51
CA CYS A 103 8.75 -0.41 8.17
C CYS A 103 7.28 -0.37 8.58
N GLY A 104 6.45 -1.34 8.17
CA GLY A 104 5.03 -1.38 8.51
C GLY A 104 4.16 -0.35 7.78
N MET A 105 4.67 0.39 6.80
CA MET A 105 3.88 1.26 5.92
C MET A 105 2.98 0.45 4.99
N ALA A 106 1.88 1.04 4.53
CA ALA A 106 1.07 0.44 3.48
C ALA A 106 1.90 0.27 2.19
N LEU A 107 1.67 -0.83 1.48
CA LEU A 107 2.20 -1.04 0.14
C LEU A 107 1.35 -0.24 -0.84
N GLU A 108 2.00 0.31 -1.86
CA GLU A 108 1.39 1.06 -2.95
C GLU A 108 1.64 0.32 -4.29
N PRO A 109 0.74 0.41 -5.28
CA PRO A 109 0.95 -0.24 -6.56
C PRO A 109 2.14 0.40 -7.28
N LEU A 110 3.04 -0.43 -7.82
CA LEU A 110 4.26 0.00 -8.53
C LEU A 110 3.93 0.73 -9.85
N VAL A 111 2.75 0.48 -10.41
CA VAL A 111 2.20 1.22 -11.54
C VAL A 111 1.09 2.12 -11.01
N ALA A 112 1.28 3.44 -11.12
CA ALA A 112 0.28 4.42 -10.72
C ALA A 112 -0.94 4.29 -11.63
N THR A 113 -1.97 3.59 -11.18
CA THR A 113 -3.28 3.63 -11.84
C THR A 113 -3.91 5.00 -11.60
N ALA A 114 -4.50 5.60 -12.64
CA ALA A 114 -5.10 6.94 -12.69
C ALA A 114 -6.21 7.27 -11.65
N SER A 115 -6.41 6.42 -10.63
CA SER A 115 -7.44 6.53 -9.61
C SER A 115 -6.91 6.32 -8.19
N THR A 116 -5.71 6.77 -7.86
CA THR A 116 -5.35 7.03 -6.45
C THR A 116 -5.96 8.38 -6.06
N GLY A 117 -7.17 8.34 -5.52
CA GLY A 117 -7.75 9.48 -4.78
C GLY A 117 -6.88 9.87 -3.58
N PRO A 118 -7.25 10.93 -2.83
CA PRO A 118 -6.47 11.37 -1.67
C PRO A 118 -6.20 10.19 -0.76
N SER A 119 -4.95 10.05 -0.31
CA SER A 119 -4.55 8.90 0.48
C SER A 119 -5.37 8.80 1.77
N ASP A 120 -6.18 7.76 1.91
CA ASP A 120 -6.99 7.50 3.12
C ASP A 120 -6.10 7.48 4.38
N GLU A 121 -4.83 7.09 4.23
CA GLU A 121 -3.83 7.13 5.30
C GLU A 121 -3.49 8.57 5.76
N LEU A 122 -3.33 9.54 4.84
CA LEU A 122 -3.06 10.93 5.22
C LEU A 122 -4.25 11.52 5.97
N HIS A 123 -5.49 11.27 5.51
CA HIS A 123 -6.69 11.72 6.21
C HIS A 123 -6.81 11.11 7.60
N ASP A 124 -6.54 9.80 7.75
CA ASP A 124 -6.57 9.14 9.05
C ASP A 124 -5.51 9.70 10.01
N MET A 125 -4.26 9.86 9.55
CA MET A 125 -3.17 10.40 10.36
C MET A 125 -3.40 11.87 10.74
N THR A 126 -3.92 12.67 9.81
CA THR A 126 -4.25 14.08 10.07
C THR A 126 -5.36 14.22 11.12
N ARG A 127 -6.39 13.38 11.05
CA ARG A 127 -7.46 13.34 12.05
C ARG A 127 -6.93 12.94 13.43
N ARG A 128 -6.11 11.88 13.51
CA ARG A 128 -5.47 11.45 14.76
C ARG A 128 -4.55 12.54 15.34
N PHE A 129 -3.82 13.26 14.48
CA PHE A 129 -2.99 14.38 14.89
C PHE A 129 -3.83 15.50 15.54
N TRP A 130 -4.88 15.97 14.88
CA TRP A 130 -5.71 17.07 15.43
C TRP A 130 -6.45 16.68 16.70
N LEU A 131 -7.02 15.47 16.75
CA LEU A 131 -7.64 14.94 17.97
C LEU A 131 -6.61 14.75 19.09
N GLY A 132 -5.43 14.22 18.75
CA GLY A 132 -4.34 14.05 19.69
C GLY A 132 -3.86 15.38 20.25
N LEU A 133 -3.69 16.40 19.41
CA LEU A 133 -3.29 17.75 19.81
C LEU A 133 -4.34 18.39 20.73
N LEU A 134 -5.62 18.28 20.39
CA LEU A 134 -6.71 18.83 21.19
C LEU A 134 -6.76 18.21 22.60
N LEU A 135 -6.46 16.91 22.74
CA LEU A 135 -6.45 16.22 24.02
C LEU A 135 -5.12 16.37 24.79
N ALA A 136 -3.99 16.42 24.08
CA ALA A 136 -2.67 16.58 24.70
C ALA A 136 -2.41 18.01 25.17
N PHE A 137 -3.00 19.01 24.51
CA PHE A 137 -2.79 20.42 24.86
C PHE A 137 -3.23 20.74 26.30
N PRO A 138 -4.43 20.35 26.77
CA PRO A 138 -4.78 20.52 28.18
C PRO A 138 -3.85 19.76 29.13
N VAL A 139 -3.38 18.56 28.78
CA VAL A 139 -2.43 17.80 29.61
C VAL A 139 -1.11 18.56 29.77
N LEU A 140 -0.59 19.12 28.67
CA LEU A 140 0.61 19.96 28.69
C LEU A 140 0.41 21.20 29.55
N VAL A 141 -0.73 21.89 29.40
CA VAL A 141 -1.06 23.08 30.19
C VAL A 141 -1.22 22.74 31.67
N LEU A 142 -1.82 21.61 32.02
CA LEU A 142 -2.02 21.20 33.40
C LEU A 142 -0.70 20.84 34.10
N GLU A 143 0.23 20.19 33.39
CA GLU A 143 1.52 19.79 33.97
C GLU A 143 2.48 20.98 34.01
N MET A 144 2.80 21.59 32.86
CA MET A 144 3.74 22.71 32.78
C MET A 144 3.18 24.01 33.35
N GLY A 145 1.88 24.27 33.18
CA GLY A 145 1.23 25.48 33.70
C GLY A 145 1.18 25.49 35.23
N SER A 146 1.16 24.33 35.89
CA SER A 146 1.22 24.27 37.36
C SER A 146 2.55 24.74 37.94
N HIS A 147 3.64 24.68 37.15
CA HIS A 147 4.96 25.19 37.52
C HIS A 147 5.13 26.68 37.19
N LEU A 148 4.53 27.16 36.10
CA LEU A 148 4.63 28.55 35.66
C LEU A 148 3.64 29.49 36.37
N PHE A 149 2.45 28.99 36.72
CA PHE A 149 1.37 29.77 37.34
C PHE A 149 0.93 29.12 38.65
N PRO A 150 1.42 29.61 39.81
CA PRO A 150 1.06 29.08 41.12
C PRO A 150 -0.45 29.07 41.39
N ASP A 151 -1.20 30.02 40.81
CA ASP A 151 -2.65 30.11 40.95
C ASP A 151 -3.41 28.94 40.31
N LEU A 152 -2.84 28.32 39.26
CA LEU A 152 -3.44 27.16 38.60
C LEU A 152 -3.41 25.92 39.52
N ARG A 153 -2.37 25.82 40.35
CA ARG A 153 -2.22 24.75 41.34
C ARG A 153 -3.24 24.83 42.48
N ASN A 154 -3.76 26.03 42.74
CA ASN A 154 -4.79 26.27 43.75
C ASN A 154 -6.22 26.03 43.22
N THR A 155 -6.42 26.10 41.90
CA THR A 155 -7.73 25.92 41.27
C THR A 155 -8.11 24.45 41.08
N VAL A 156 -7.12 23.58 40.85
CA VAL A 156 -7.33 22.13 40.65
C VAL A 156 -6.53 21.37 41.70
N PRO A 157 -7.18 20.65 42.65
CA PRO A 157 -6.44 19.87 43.62
C PRO A 157 -5.57 18.80 42.94
N PRO A 158 -4.36 18.51 43.45
CA PRO A 158 -3.39 17.64 42.79
C PRO A 158 -3.94 16.26 42.40
N GLN A 159 -4.82 15.69 43.24
CA GLN A 159 -5.44 14.40 42.99
C GLN A 159 -6.32 14.41 41.74
N TYR A 160 -7.19 15.42 41.59
CA TYR A 160 -8.05 15.56 40.42
C TYR A 160 -7.25 15.85 39.15
N ASN A 161 -6.15 16.60 39.27
CA ASN A 161 -5.27 16.88 38.14
C ASN A 161 -4.69 15.58 37.54
N THR A 162 -4.14 14.71 38.38
CA THR A 162 -3.56 13.43 37.91
C THR A 162 -4.59 12.52 37.24
N TRP A 163 -5.80 12.43 37.78
CA TRP A 163 -6.89 11.67 37.16
C TRP A 163 -7.35 12.28 35.84
N LEU A 164 -7.41 13.61 35.74
CA LEU A 164 -7.76 14.31 34.51
C LEU A 164 -6.70 14.08 33.42
N GLN A 165 -5.41 14.13 33.79
CA GLN A 165 -4.32 13.80 32.87
C GLN A 165 -4.39 12.36 32.38
N LEU A 166 -4.66 11.40 33.27
CA LEU A 166 -4.87 10.00 32.89
C LEU A 166 -6.00 9.87 31.87
N LEU A 167 -7.14 10.53 32.11
CA LEU A 167 -8.32 10.47 31.25
C LEU A 167 -8.06 11.09 29.87
N LEU A 168 -7.33 12.20 29.80
CA LEU A 168 -7.04 12.90 28.55
C LEU A 168 -5.88 12.26 27.75
N ALA A 169 -4.83 11.79 28.44
CA ALA A 169 -3.67 11.21 27.80
C ALA A 169 -3.93 9.78 27.30
N SER A 170 -4.83 9.02 27.93
CA SER A 170 -5.09 7.63 27.53
C SER A 170 -5.63 7.50 26.10
N PRO A 171 -6.62 8.28 25.63
CA PRO A 171 -7.02 8.26 24.22
C PRO A 171 -5.90 8.71 23.28
N VAL A 172 -5.06 9.68 23.68
CA VAL A 172 -3.92 10.12 22.86
C VAL A 172 -2.94 8.97 22.64
N VAL A 173 -2.50 8.32 23.72
CA VAL A 173 -1.49 7.26 23.63
C VAL A 173 -2.09 6.00 23.02
N LEU A 174 -3.24 5.54 23.50
CA LEU A 174 -3.80 4.24 23.11
C LEU A 174 -4.52 4.27 21.76
N TRP A 175 -5.25 5.33 21.44
CA TRP A 175 -6.03 5.41 20.20
C TRP A 175 -5.28 6.18 19.10
N CYS A 176 -4.83 7.42 19.37
CA CYS A 176 -4.06 8.16 18.36
C CYS A 176 -2.71 7.48 18.09
N GLY A 177 -2.03 6.99 19.14
CA GLY A 177 -0.75 6.28 19.05
C GLY A 177 -0.81 4.81 18.65
N TRP A 178 -2.00 4.21 18.50
CA TRP A 178 -2.17 2.79 18.11
C TRP A 178 -1.31 2.36 16.90
N PRO A 179 -1.20 3.14 15.81
CA PRO A 179 -0.40 2.74 14.64
C PRO A 179 1.08 2.53 14.99
N PHE A 180 1.61 3.27 15.97
CA PHE A 180 2.99 3.13 16.40
C PHE A 180 3.21 1.82 17.15
N PHE A 181 2.28 1.44 18.03
CA PHE A 181 2.32 0.14 18.70
C PHE A 181 2.18 -1.03 17.72
N ALA A 182 1.28 -0.92 16.74
CA ALA A 182 1.14 -1.92 15.69
C ALA A 182 2.44 -2.08 14.86
N ARG A 183 3.05 -0.97 14.44
CA ARG A 183 4.34 -0.96 13.71
C ARG A 183 5.49 -1.48 14.56
N ALA A 184 5.53 -1.13 15.85
CA ALA A 184 6.52 -1.65 16.79
C ALA A 184 6.38 -3.17 17.00
N GLY A 185 5.15 -3.69 17.07
CA GLY A 185 4.89 -5.13 17.16
C GLY A 185 5.38 -5.90 15.93
N MET A 186 5.14 -5.34 14.73
CA MET A 186 5.69 -5.90 13.49
C MET A 186 7.22 -5.86 13.46
N SER A 187 7.82 -4.74 13.86
CA SER A 187 9.27 -4.58 13.95
C SER A 187 9.91 -5.60 14.89
N LEU A 188 9.29 -5.84 16.06
CA LEU A 188 9.78 -6.82 17.02
C LEU A 188 9.65 -8.25 16.49
N ARG A 189 8.53 -8.59 15.85
CA ARG A 189 8.32 -9.90 15.21
C ARG A 189 9.37 -10.16 14.12
N ASN A 190 9.71 -9.15 13.34
CA ASN A 190 10.63 -9.27 12.22
C ASN A 190 12.10 -9.03 12.63
N ARG A 191 12.36 -8.81 13.93
CA ARG A 191 13.69 -8.54 14.52
C ARG A 191 14.44 -7.37 13.85
N SER A 192 13.69 -6.42 13.31
CA SER A 192 14.21 -5.23 12.64
C SER A 192 13.82 -3.99 13.44
N LEU A 193 14.56 -3.70 14.52
CA LEU A 193 14.29 -2.57 15.40
C LEU A 193 14.34 -1.25 14.63
N ASN A 194 13.33 -0.39 14.83
CA ASN A 194 13.19 0.87 14.11
C ASN A 194 12.71 2.01 15.04
N MET A 195 12.50 3.19 14.46
CA MET A 195 12.01 4.37 15.19
C MET A 195 10.71 4.09 15.96
N PHE A 196 9.78 3.33 15.37
CA PHE A 196 8.49 3.03 16.02
C PHE A 196 8.67 2.13 17.25
N THR A 197 9.66 1.23 17.26
CA THR A 197 9.97 0.44 18.45
C THR A 197 10.41 1.32 19.62
N LEU A 198 11.26 2.31 19.36
CA LEU A 198 11.72 3.25 20.39
C LEU A 198 10.57 4.12 20.89
N VAL A 199 9.78 4.69 19.97
CA VAL A 199 8.63 5.54 20.31
C VAL A 199 7.59 4.76 21.13
N ALA A 200 7.18 3.59 20.67
CA ALA A 200 6.19 2.76 21.35
C ALA A 200 6.67 2.30 22.73
N MET A 201 7.95 1.98 22.87
CA MET A 201 8.53 1.63 24.17
C MET A 201 8.54 2.84 25.11
N GLY A 202 9.00 4.01 24.63
CA GLY A 202 9.07 5.23 25.44
C GLY A 202 7.69 5.70 25.91
N THR A 203 6.75 5.89 24.98
CA THR A 203 5.39 6.36 25.32
C THR A 203 4.59 5.30 26.08
N GLY A 204 4.77 4.01 25.75
CA GLY A 204 4.13 2.90 26.44
C GLY A 204 4.60 2.77 27.88
N VAL A 205 5.92 2.79 28.13
CA VAL A 205 6.47 2.71 29.49
C VAL A 205 6.08 3.93 30.31
N ALA A 206 6.18 5.14 29.75
CA ALA A 206 5.78 6.36 30.44
C ALA A 206 4.29 6.33 30.82
N TRP A 207 3.41 5.89 29.92
CA TRP A 207 1.99 5.77 30.20
C TRP A 207 1.69 4.69 31.24
N VAL A 208 2.24 3.48 31.10
CA VAL A 208 2.03 2.38 32.08
C VAL A 208 2.54 2.76 33.46
N TYR A 209 3.74 3.34 33.56
CA TYR A 209 4.26 3.86 34.81
C TYR A 209 3.28 4.86 35.45
N SER A 210 2.80 5.81 34.65
CA SER A 210 1.90 6.87 35.12
C SER A 210 0.54 6.32 35.57
N VAL A 211 0.02 5.30 34.89
CA VAL A 211 -1.20 4.57 35.30
C VAL A 211 -0.99 3.90 36.66
N ILE A 212 0.12 3.17 36.84
CA ILE A 212 0.43 2.49 38.11
C ILE A 212 0.63 3.51 39.23
N ALA A 213 1.35 4.61 38.96
CA ALA A 213 1.54 5.73 39.89
C ALA A 213 0.22 6.38 40.32
N THR A 214 -0.76 6.47 39.42
CA THR A 214 -2.06 7.08 39.69
C THR A 214 -3.00 6.14 40.46
N VAL A 215 -3.08 4.88 40.05
CA VAL A 215 -4.04 3.91 40.59
C VAL A 215 -3.53 3.21 41.86
N PHE A 216 -2.22 2.94 41.93
CA PHE A 216 -1.58 2.22 43.03
C PHE A 216 -0.38 2.98 43.62
N PRO A 217 -0.58 4.19 44.16
CA PRO A 217 0.51 4.99 44.73
C PRO A 217 1.19 4.31 45.94
N SER A 218 0.48 3.39 46.61
CA SER A 218 1.00 2.62 47.75
C SER A 218 2.09 1.60 47.38
N TRP A 219 2.22 1.23 46.11
CA TRP A 219 3.28 0.34 45.64
C TRP A 219 4.64 1.04 45.56
N PHE A 220 4.63 2.38 45.58
CA PHE A 220 5.85 3.16 45.55
C PHE A 220 6.38 3.43 46.97
N PRO A 221 7.72 3.40 47.17
CA PRO A 221 8.33 3.78 48.45
C PRO A 221 7.92 5.19 48.88
N ALA A 222 7.96 5.46 50.19
CA ALA A 222 7.62 6.79 50.73
C ALA A 222 8.47 7.93 50.15
N SER A 223 9.71 7.64 49.70
CA SER A 223 10.60 8.61 49.06
C SER A 223 10.11 9.13 47.70
N PHE A 224 9.23 8.38 47.01
CA PHE A 224 8.68 8.76 45.71
C PHE A 224 7.29 9.41 45.82
N ARG A 225 6.76 9.52 47.04
CA ARG A 225 5.45 10.12 47.31
C ARG A 225 5.63 11.53 47.84
N ASN A 226 4.87 12.47 47.27
CA ASN A 226 4.79 13.83 47.76
C ASN A 226 4.00 13.89 49.08
N MET A 227 3.93 15.07 49.72
CA MET A 227 3.18 15.29 50.97
C MET A 227 1.71 14.85 50.89
N ASP A 228 1.13 14.88 49.70
CA ASP A 228 -0.26 14.45 49.43
C ASP A 228 -0.41 12.94 49.16
N GLY A 229 0.68 12.16 49.28
CA GLY A 229 0.69 10.71 49.00
C GLY A 229 0.71 10.35 47.52
N LEU A 230 0.82 11.34 46.63
CA LEU A 230 0.84 11.18 45.18
C LEU A 230 2.26 10.96 44.64
N VAL A 231 2.36 10.20 43.55
CA VAL A 231 3.60 9.94 42.81
C VAL A 231 3.62 10.81 41.55
N ALA A 232 4.79 11.32 41.16
CA ALA A 232 4.94 12.09 39.93
C ALA A 232 4.58 11.24 38.69
N VAL A 233 3.90 11.84 37.72
CA VAL A 233 3.42 11.16 36.50
C VAL A 233 4.06 11.75 35.25
N TYR A 234 4.01 11.00 34.16
CA TYR A 234 4.61 11.33 32.86
C TYR A 234 3.57 11.21 31.72
N PHE A 235 2.30 11.51 32.01
CA PHE A 235 1.23 11.54 31.01
C PHE A 235 1.48 12.61 29.94
N GLU A 236 2.01 13.77 30.34
CA GLU A 236 2.41 14.84 29.43
C GLU A 236 3.44 14.34 28.42
N ALA A 237 4.54 13.73 28.88
CA ALA A 237 5.60 13.24 28.00
C ALA A 237 5.06 12.20 27.01
N ALA A 238 4.25 11.24 27.47
CA ALA A 238 3.66 10.23 26.59
C ALA A 238 2.72 10.84 25.54
N ALA A 239 1.86 11.79 25.94
CA ALA A 239 0.91 12.44 25.05
C ALA A 239 1.61 13.35 24.02
N VAL A 240 2.53 14.21 24.46
CA VAL A 240 3.25 15.15 23.60
C VAL A 240 4.11 14.43 22.58
N ILE A 241 4.88 13.41 23.00
CA ILE A 241 5.69 12.62 22.07
C ILE A 241 4.79 11.97 21.02
N THR A 242 3.65 11.41 21.41
CA THR A 242 2.71 10.79 20.47
C THR A 242 2.21 11.79 19.43
N VAL A 243 1.84 13.01 19.85
CA VAL A 243 1.37 14.07 18.94
C VAL A 243 2.47 14.58 18.01
N LEU A 244 3.69 14.77 18.51
CA LEU A 244 4.82 15.22 17.69
C LEU A 244 5.21 14.18 16.65
N VAL A 245 5.16 12.88 16.98
CA VAL A 245 5.40 11.81 16.01
C VAL A 245 4.28 11.76 14.97
N LEU A 246 3.01 11.94 15.37
CA LEU A 246 1.89 12.06 14.42
C LEU A 246 2.08 13.23 13.47
N LEU A 247 2.51 14.39 13.98
CA LEU A 247 2.83 15.55 13.14
C LEU A 247 3.91 15.21 12.10
N GLY A 248 5.00 14.56 12.54
CA GLY A 248 6.06 14.11 11.64
C GLY A 248 5.53 13.21 10.52
N GLN A 249 4.66 12.25 10.85
CA GLN A 249 4.02 11.37 9.87
C GLN A 249 3.11 12.12 8.89
N VAL A 250 2.33 13.10 9.38
CA VAL A 250 1.48 13.94 8.50
C VAL A 250 2.34 14.75 7.54
N LEU A 251 3.43 15.35 8.01
CA LEU A 251 4.35 16.12 7.16
C LEU A 251 5.04 15.21 6.13
N GLU A 252 5.48 14.02 6.55
CA GLU A 252 6.10 13.02 5.67
C GLU A 252 5.14 12.56 4.56
N LEU A 253 3.92 12.17 4.92
CA LEU A 253 2.91 11.72 3.96
C LEU A 253 2.51 12.84 2.99
N ARG A 254 2.30 14.06 3.50
CA ARG A 254 1.94 15.22 2.68
C ARG A 254 3.03 15.58 1.68
N ALA A 255 4.29 15.50 2.08
CA ALA A 255 5.42 15.75 1.19
C ALA A 255 5.49 14.72 0.04
N ARG A 256 5.20 13.44 0.32
CA ARG A 256 5.18 12.37 -0.68
C ARG A 256 4.00 12.44 -1.65
N GLU A 257 2.82 12.81 -1.15
CA GLU A 257 1.64 12.95 -2.00
C GLU A 257 1.82 14.09 -3.02
N GLN A 258 2.45 15.20 -2.61
CA GLN A 258 2.75 16.32 -3.50
C GLN A 258 3.67 15.94 -4.66
N THR A 259 4.72 15.14 -4.40
CA THR A 259 5.64 14.71 -5.47
C THR A 259 5.01 13.68 -6.40
N SER A 260 4.19 12.77 -5.85
CA SER A 260 3.52 11.71 -6.61
C SER A 260 2.39 12.24 -7.49
N GLY A 261 1.68 13.28 -7.03
CA GLY A 261 0.62 13.93 -7.82
C GLY A 261 1.14 14.58 -9.11
N ALA A 262 2.34 15.18 -9.07
CA ALA A 262 2.95 15.80 -10.25
C ALA A 262 3.31 14.78 -11.35
N ILE A 263 3.83 13.61 -10.97
CA ILE A 263 4.14 12.52 -11.92
C ILE A 263 2.84 11.93 -12.50
N THR A 264 1.82 11.74 -11.65
CA THR A 264 0.52 11.23 -12.08
C THR A 264 -0.18 12.18 -13.06
N ALA A 265 -0.04 13.50 -12.88
CA ALA A 265 -0.57 14.50 -13.80
C ALA A 265 0.06 14.36 -15.21
N LEU A 266 1.35 14.03 -15.29
CA LEU A 266 2.01 13.76 -16.58
C LEU A 266 1.47 12.48 -17.24
N LEU A 267 1.18 11.45 -16.46
CA LEU A 267 0.63 10.18 -16.97
C LEU A 267 -0.84 10.30 -17.42
N ASN A 268 -1.62 11.18 -16.80
CA ASN A 268 -3.03 11.40 -17.13
C ASN A 268 -3.25 12.27 -18.39
N LEU A 269 -2.18 12.84 -18.97
CA LEU A 269 -2.25 13.57 -20.24
C LEU A 269 -2.32 12.65 -21.46
N ALA A 270 -1.97 11.37 -21.32
CA ALA A 270 -2.16 10.40 -22.38
C ALA A 270 -3.68 10.19 -22.60
N PRO A 271 -4.21 10.47 -23.80
CA PRO A 271 -5.62 10.31 -24.07
C PRO A 271 -5.99 8.83 -24.02
N LYS A 272 -7.04 8.51 -23.24
CA LYS A 272 -7.49 7.13 -23.03
C LYS A 272 -8.29 6.57 -24.21
N THR A 273 -8.72 7.45 -25.10
CA THR A 273 -9.58 7.12 -26.24
C THR A 273 -8.95 7.60 -27.54
N ALA A 274 -9.07 6.79 -28.58
CA ALA A 274 -8.70 7.11 -29.94
C ALA A 274 -9.93 7.00 -30.84
N ARG A 275 -10.01 7.85 -31.86
CA ARG A 275 -11.08 7.79 -32.84
C ARG A 275 -10.61 7.09 -34.10
N ARG A 276 -11.07 5.87 -34.32
CA ARG A 276 -10.77 5.09 -35.52
C ARG A 276 -11.72 5.44 -36.66
N LEU A 277 -11.17 5.51 -37.86
CA LEU A 277 -11.90 5.67 -39.11
C LEU A 277 -11.92 4.31 -39.82
N ASP A 278 -13.11 3.73 -39.96
CA ASP A 278 -13.31 2.47 -40.67
C ASP A 278 -13.26 2.68 -42.20
N HIS A 279 -13.17 1.60 -42.98
CA HIS A 279 -13.06 1.66 -44.45
C HIS A 279 -14.26 2.36 -45.12
N ASP A 280 -15.43 2.32 -44.48
CA ASP A 280 -16.66 2.95 -44.97
C ASP A 280 -16.77 4.45 -44.61
N GLY A 281 -15.73 5.01 -43.97
CA GLY A 281 -15.70 6.42 -43.55
C GLY A 281 -16.43 6.72 -42.25
N HIS A 282 -16.89 5.69 -41.53
CA HIS A 282 -17.50 5.83 -40.20
C HIS A 282 -16.43 6.06 -39.11
N GLU A 283 -16.72 6.98 -38.19
CA GLU A 283 -15.90 7.30 -37.02
C GLU A 283 -16.37 6.48 -35.80
N THR A 284 -15.47 5.74 -35.15
CA THR A 284 -15.75 4.97 -33.92
C THR A 284 -14.72 5.31 -32.84
N ASP A 285 -15.17 5.65 -31.64
CA ASP A 285 -14.30 5.87 -30.48
C ASP A 285 -13.96 4.53 -29.82
N ILE A 286 -12.66 4.23 -29.72
CA ILE A 286 -12.07 3.02 -29.11
C ILE A 286 -11.08 3.40 -28.00
N ASN A 287 -10.69 2.48 -27.12
CA ASN A 287 -9.59 2.80 -26.18
C ASN A 287 -8.28 2.92 -26.95
N ALA A 288 -7.39 3.79 -26.49
CA ALA A 288 -6.05 3.93 -27.08
C ALA A 288 -5.25 2.61 -27.03
N GLU A 289 -5.52 1.75 -26.04
CA GLU A 289 -4.92 0.42 -25.91
C GLU A 289 -5.42 -0.59 -26.96
N ASP A 290 -6.60 -0.35 -27.54
CA ASP A 290 -7.24 -1.24 -28.53
C ASP A 290 -6.82 -0.89 -29.98
N VAL A 291 -5.99 0.13 -30.18
CA VAL A 291 -5.52 0.57 -31.50
C VAL A 291 -4.48 -0.40 -32.04
N LEU A 292 -4.68 -0.87 -33.28
CA LEU A 292 -3.76 -1.79 -33.95
C LEU A 292 -2.92 -1.10 -35.04
N PRO A 293 -1.68 -1.58 -35.31
CA PRO A 293 -0.87 -1.04 -36.41
C PRO A 293 -1.61 -1.15 -37.75
N GLY A 294 -1.76 -0.02 -38.43
CA GLY A 294 -2.48 0.09 -39.70
C GLY A 294 -3.88 0.71 -39.57
N ASP A 295 -4.40 0.89 -38.36
CA ASP A 295 -5.64 1.63 -38.14
C ASP A 295 -5.48 3.11 -38.55
N LYS A 296 -6.52 3.64 -39.21
CA LYS A 296 -6.59 5.07 -39.54
C LYS A 296 -7.28 5.80 -38.41
N LEU A 297 -6.62 6.77 -37.81
CA LEU A 297 -7.19 7.58 -36.73
C LEU A 297 -7.49 9.00 -37.21
N ARG A 298 -8.62 9.55 -36.77
CA ARG A 298 -8.99 10.94 -37.06
C ARG A 298 -8.84 11.80 -35.81
N ILE A 299 -7.98 12.80 -35.90
CA ILE A 299 -7.67 13.73 -34.80
C ILE A 299 -8.22 15.10 -35.18
N ARG A 300 -9.03 15.70 -34.31
CA ARG A 300 -9.61 17.04 -34.52
C ARG A 300 -8.72 18.13 -33.92
N PRO A 301 -8.84 19.39 -34.36
CA PRO A 301 -8.11 20.49 -33.74
C PRO A 301 -8.40 20.58 -32.23
N GLY A 302 -7.34 20.58 -31.42
CA GLY A 302 -7.42 20.62 -29.96
C GLY A 302 -7.50 19.25 -29.27
N GLU A 303 -7.55 18.15 -30.03
CA GLU A 303 -7.45 16.79 -29.47
C GLU A 303 -5.99 16.35 -29.31
N SER A 304 -5.72 15.54 -28.28
CA SER A 304 -4.42 14.90 -28.06
C SER A 304 -4.20 13.74 -29.02
N ILE A 305 -2.96 13.54 -29.47
CA ILE A 305 -2.57 12.43 -30.33
C ILE A 305 -2.47 11.15 -29.45
N PRO A 306 -3.23 10.08 -29.74
CA PRO A 306 -3.31 8.93 -28.84
C PRO A 306 -2.19 7.90 -28.98
N VAL A 307 -1.61 7.77 -30.16
CA VAL A 307 -0.52 6.83 -30.45
C VAL A 307 0.41 7.43 -31.51
N ASP A 308 1.65 6.92 -31.56
CA ASP A 308 2.61 7.28 -32.61
C ASP A 308 2.12 6.82 -33.99
N GLY A 309 2.33 7.66 -35.01
CA GLY A 309 1.86 7.35 -36.36
C GLY A 309 2.40 8.28 -37.43
N ILE A 310 1.95 8.07 -38.66
CA ILE A 310 2.28 8.90 -39.82
C ILE A 310 1.03 9.61 -40.34
N VAL A 311 1.17 10.89 -40.70
CA VAL A 311 0.07 11.67 -41.29
C VAL A 311 -0.19 11.19 -42.71
N ILE A 312 -1.39 10.63 -42.95
CA ILE A 312 -1.82 10.15 -44.28
C ILE A 312 -2.51 11.28 -45.05
N GLU A 313 -3.32 12.11 -44.36
CA GLU A 313 -4.13 13.14 -44.97
C GLU A 313 -4.29 14.34 -44.03
N GLY A 314 -4.24 15.56 -44.59
CA GLY A 314 -4.37 16.82 -43.85
C GLY A 314 -3.03 17.46 -43.46
N LYS A 315 -3.12 18.69 -42.95
CA LYS A 315 -1.98 19.44 -42.40
C LYS A 315 -2.45 20.25 -41.19
N THR A 316 -1.71 20.15 -40.09
CA THR A 316 -1.94 20.91 -38.87
C THR A 316 -0.60 21.21 -38.21
N THR A 317 -0.60 22.12 -37.25
CA THR A 317 0.48 22.29 -36.28
C THR A 317 0.15 21.49 -35.02
N VAL A 318 1.15 20.89 -34.40
CA VAL A 318 1.05 20.12 -33.16
C VAL A 318 2.00 20.75 -32.15
N ASP A 319 1.59 20.84 -30.90
CA ASP A 319 2.43 21.26 -29.79
C ASP A 319 3.09 20.03 -29.17
N GLU A 320 4.40 19.87 -29.37
CA GLU A 320 5.20 18.77 -28.79
C GLU A 320 6.02 19.23 -27.56
N SER A 321 5.79 20.44 -27.03
CA SER A 321 6.56 21.03 -25.91
C SER A 321 6.67 20.13 -24.69
N MET A 322 5.63 19.31 -24.43
CA MET A 322 5.59 18.37 -23.30
C MET A 322 6.53 17.17 -23.46
N VAL A 323 6.92 16.82 -24.69
CA VAL A 323 7.78 15.67 -25.02
C VAL A 323 9.18 16.14 -25.42
N THR A 324 9.28 17.21 -26.21
CA THR A 324 10.52 17.73 -26.77
C THR A 324 11.11 18.91 -25.99
N GLY A 325 10.31 19.59 -25.16
CA GLY A 325 10.73 20.77 -24.40
C GLY A 325 10.86 22.04 -25.23
N GLU A 326 10.34 22.05 -26.46
CA GLU A 326 10.40 23.23 -27.33
C GLU A 326 9.36 24.32 -26.95
N SER A 327 9.69 25.58 -27.23
CA SER A 327 8.88 26.78 -26.91
C SER A 327 8.28 27.41 -28.16
#